data_AF-A0A170UA37-F1
#
_entry.id   AF-A0A170UA37-F1
#
_cell.length_a   1.000
_cell.length_b   1.000
_cell.length_c   1.000
_cell.angle_alpha   90.00
_cell.angle_beta   90.00
_cell.angle_gamma   90.00
#
_symmetry.space_group_name_H-M   'P 1'
#
loop_
_entity.id
_entity.type
_entity.pdbx_description
1 polymer ?
#
loop_
_entity_poly.entity_id
_entity_poly.type
_entity_poly.pdbx_seq_one_letter_code
_entity_poly.pdbx_strand_id
1 'polypeptide(L)'
;MSIPEIIVNDHSYIMKNDSLQVNFKLLKLLALKLEVYRDKSRLEDFKRRPLYAEMLRKLPFKVVIDSVLIEKATVLYEEDIPNEVQAGSLRFENLDASISNFSNLAINQENLIIQLKADLMGAGDFN
;
A
#
# COMPACT_ATOMS: atom_id res chain seq x y z
N MET A 1 2.47 -17.96 -14.74
CA MET A 1 2.35 -17.55 -13.32
C MET A 1 3.31 -16.40 -13.09
N SER A 2 2.81 -15.26 -12.60
CA SER A 2 3.70 -14.18 -12.14
C SER A 2 4.03 -14.41 -10.68
N ILE A 3 5.31 -14.33 -10.31
CA ILE A 3 5.76 -14.50 -8.93
C ILE A 3 5.89 -13.09 -8.34
N PRO A 4 5.23 -12.78 -7.20
CA PRO A 4 5.43 -11.52 -6.52
C PRO A 4 6.90 -11.34 -6.14
N GLU A 5 7.49 -10.21 -6.50
CA GLU A 5 8.90 -9.91 -6.22
C GLU A 5 9.05 -8.54 -5.56
N ILE A 6 9.98 -8.47 -4.61
CA ILE A 6 10.38 -7.23 -3.94
C ILE A 6 11.88 -7.05 -4.17
N ILE A 7 12.24 -5.96 -4.85
CA ILE A 7 13.63 -5.60 -5.14
C ILE A 7 13.97 -4.34 -4.38
N VAL A 8 15.03 -4.39 -3.58
CA VAL A 8 15.51 -3.27 -2.78
C VAL A 8 16.89 -2.83 -3.28
N ASN A 9 16.97 -1.65 -3.87
CA ASN A 9 18.21 -1.07 -4.35
C ASN A 9 18.68 0.06 -3.44
N ASP A 10 20.00 0.18 -3.27
CA ASP A 10 20.66 1.24 -2.49
C ASP A 10 20.01 1.43 -1.12
N HIS A 11 20.30 0.49 -0.21
CA HIS A 11 19.73 0.46 1.13
C HIS A 11 20.79 0.69 2.22
N SER A 12 20.37 1.32 3.31
CA SER A 12 21.19 1.47 4.52
C SER A 12 20.35 1.32 5.78
N TYR A 13 21.02 0.95 6.86
CA TYR A 13 20.42 0.73 8.17
C TYR A 13 21.16 1.55 9.21
N ILE A 14 20.43 2.33 10.01
CA ILE A 14 21.01 3.16 11.08
C ILE A 14 20.35 2.74 12.38
N MET A 15 21.16 2.44 13.39
CA MET A 15 20.69 2.20 14.75
C MET A 15 20.96 3.43 15.61
N LYS A 16 19.93 3.99 16.24
CA LYS A 16 20.07 5.11 17.16
C LYS A 16 19.11 4.95 18.34
N ASN A 17 19.65 4.97 19.57
CA ASN A 17 18.87 4.88 20.82
C ASN A 17 17.81 3.76 20.78
N ASP A 18 18.23 2.55 20.44
CA ASP A 18 17.38 1.35 20.29
C ASP A 18 16.27 1.43 19.23
N SER A 19 16.30 2.42 18.35
CA SER A 19 15.41 2.51 17.19
C SER A 19 16.17 2.21 15.91
N LEU A 20 15.64 1.25 15.13
CA LEU A 20 16.10 0.97 13.78
C LEU A 20 15.54 2.03 12.82
N GLN A 21 16.40 2.58 11.97
CA GLN A 21 16.03 3.34 10.80
C GLN A 21 16.45 2.57 9.55
N VAL A 22 15.49 2.34 8.65
CA VAL A 22 15.71 1.74 7.34
C VAL A 22 15.61 2.82 6.27
N ASN A 23 16.59 2.89 5.37
CA ASN A 23 16.60 3.83 4.26
C ASN A 23 16.74 3.08 2.95
N PHE A 24 15.82 3.31 2.00
CA PHE A 24 15.87 2.75 0.65
C PHE A 24 15.78 3.87 -0.37
N LYS A 25 16.70 3.90 -1.35
CA LYS A 25 16.55 4.84 -2.46
C LYS A 25 15.44 4.40 -3.41
N LEU A 26 15.38 3.11 -3.71
CA LEU A 26 14.39 2.55 -4.62
C LEU A 26 13.91 1.18 -4.16
N LEU A 27 12.60 1.07 -3.97
CA LEU A 27 11.88 -0.18 -3.75
C LEU A 27 11.05 -0.51 -4.99
N LYS A 28 11.26 -1.68 -5.61
CA LYS A 28 10.39 -2.17 -6.69
C LYS A 28 9.54 -3.34 -6.22
N LEU A 29 8.27 -3.29 -6.55
CA LEU A 29 7.25 -4.25 -6.19
C LEU A 29 6.61 -4.77 -7.47
N LEU A 30 6.88 -6.02 -7.84
CA LEU A 30 6.45 -6.61 -9.10
C LEU A 30 5.34 -7.61 -8.86
N ALA A 31 4.25 -7.49 -9.63
CA ALA A 31 3.15 -8.46 -9.65
C ALA A 31 2.55 -8.77 -8.27
N LEU A 32 2.45 -7.75 -7.40
CA LEU A 32 1.83 -7.91 -6.10
C LEU A 32 0.34 -8.20 -6.22
N LYS A 33 -0.17 -9.06 -5.34
CA LYS A 33 -1.60 -9.33 -5.21
C LYS A 33 -2.05 -8.96 -3.81
N LEU A 34 -3.00 -8.02 -3.72
CA LEU A 34 -3.66 -7.63 -2.48
C LEU A 34 -5.12 -8.03 -2.56
N GLU A 35 -5.58 -8.81 -1.58
CA GLU A 35 -6.98 -9.21 -1.44
C GLU A 35 -7.49 -8.64 -0.12
N VAL A 36 -8.56 -7.84 -0.18
CA VAL A 36 -9.17 -7.20 0.97
C VAL A 36 -10.62 -7.63 1.04
N TYR A 37 -10.98 -8.34 2.10
CA TYR A 37 -12.34 -8.79 2.36
C TYR A 37 -12.98 -7.99 3.48
N ARG A 38 -14.21 -7.51 3.27
CA ARG A 38 -15.02 -6.84 4.29
C ARG A 38 -16.35 -7.55 4.48
N ASP A 39 -16.57 -8.03 5.70
CA ASP A 39 -17.84 -8.58 6.16
C ASP A 39 -18.75 -7.46 6.70
N LYS A 40 -19.89 -7.19 6.04
CA LYS A 40 -20.94 -6.26 6.52
C LYS A 40 -22.09 -6.95 7.27
N SER A 41 -22.03 -8.26 7.54
CA SER A 41 -23.04 -8.95 8.35
C SER A 41 -22.91 -8.63 9.85
N ARG A 42 -21.72 -8.16 10.28
CA ARG A 42 -21.43 -7.76 11.66
C ARG A 42 -21.99 -6.38 11.99
N LEU A 43 -22.38 -6.19 13.26
CA LEU A 43 -22.74 -4.87 13.79
C LEU A 43 -21.62 -3.86 13.47
N GLU A 44 -22.03 -2.66 13.07
CA GLU A 44 -21.11 -1.61 12.64
C GLU A 44 -20.12 -1.27 13.77
N ASP A 45 -18.82 -1.42 13.48
CA ASP A 45 -17.76 -1.04 14.40
C ASP A 45 -17.49 0.46 14.26
N PHE A 46 -17.97 1.23 15.25
CA PHE A 46 -17.78 2.68 15.31
C PHE A 46 -16.37 3.10 15.77
N LYS A 47 -15.44 2.16 15.97
CA LYS A 47 -14.05 2.50 16.27
C LYS A 47 -13.44 3.29 15.12
N ARG A 48 -12.81 4.41 15.46
CA ARG A 48 -12.03 5.21 14.53
C ARG A 48 -10.89 4.36 13.94
N ARG A 49 -10.87 4.22 12.61
CA ARG A 49 -9.74 3.64 11.89
C ARG A 49 -8.68 4.73 11.67
N PRO A 50 -7.43 4.52 12.09
CA PRO A 50 -6.37 5.49 11.82
C PRO A 50 -6.17 5.63 10.31
N LEU A 51 -5.89 6.84 9.86
CA LEU A 51 -5.53 7.07 8.46
C LEU A 51 -4.14 6.48 8.18
N TYR A 52 -3.83 6.12 6.93
CA TYR A 52 -2.53 5.56 6.56
C TYR A 52 -1.35 6.45 6.99
N ALA A 53 -1.50 7.78 6.86
CA ALA A 53 -0.49 8.73 7.33
C ALA A 53 -0.30 8.69 8.85
N GLU A 54 -1.35 8.42 9.63
CA GLU A 54 -1.25 8.23 11.08
C GLU A 54 -0.53 6.91 11.40
N MET A 55 -0.84 5.83 10.69
CA MET A 55 -0.18 4.54 10.86
C MET A 55 1.33 4.64 10.56
N LEU A 56 1.70 5.30 9.45
CA LEU A 56 3.10 5.53 9.06
C LEU A 56 3.89 6.27 10.15
N ARG A 57 3.31 7.35 10.71
CA ARG A 57 3.93 8.12 11.80
C ARG A 57 4.11 7.32 13.09
N LYS A 58 3.25 6.33 13.34
CA LYS A 58 3.23 5.50 14.56
C LYS A 58 4.05 4.21 14.45
N LEU A 59 4.73 3.96 13.34
CA LEU A 59 5.56 2.76 13.19
C LEU A 59 6.64 2.69 14.30
N PRO A 60 6.96 1.50 14.83
CA PRO A 60 7.93 1.31 15.91
C PRO A 60 9.39 1.46 15.44
N PHE A 61 9.61 1.72 14.15
CA PHE A 61 10.90 1.96 13.52
C PHE A 61 10.81 3.17 12.59
N LYS A 62 11.97 3.72 12.23
CA LYS A 62 12.06 4.82 11.27
C LYS A 62 12.25 4.28 9.86
N VAL A 63 11.58 4.92 8.91
CA VAL A 63 11.65 4.54 7.50
C VAL A 63 11.78 5.78 6.64
N VAL A 64 12.66 5.71 5.66
CA VAL A 64 12.81 6.67 4.58
C VAL A 64 12.92 5.88 3.27
N ILE A 65 11.98 6.11 2.37
CA ILE A 65 12.01 5.53 1.03
C ILE A 65 11.80 6.66 0.04
N ASP A 66 12.81 6.92 -0.79
CA ASP A 66 12.76 8.03 -1.75
C ASP A 66 11.74 7.70 -2.85
N SER A 67 11.76 6.47 -3.37
CA SER A 67 10.84 6.02 -4.41
C SER A 67 10.41 4.56 -4.24
N VAL A 68 9.11 4.30 -4.38
CA VAL A 68 8.53 2.98 -4.56
C VAL A 68 7.91 2.90 -5.95
N LEU A 69 8.28 1.87 -6.70
CA LEU A 69 7.66 1.54 -7.98
C LEU A 69 6.89 0.24 -7.83
N ILE A 70 5.61 0.27 -8.17
CA ILE A 70 4.73 -0.89 -8.22
C ILE A 70 4.42 -1.14 -9.68
N GLU A 71 4.59 -2.38 -10.14
CA GLU A 71 4.37 -2.76 -11.52
C GLU A 71 3.47 -4.00 -11.60
N LYS A 72 2.43 -3.92 -12.42
CA LYS A 72 1.48 -5.01 -12.69
C LYS A 72 0.84 -5.61 -11.44
N ALA A 73 0.53 -4.79 -10.44
CA ALA A 73 -0.16 -5.26 -9.25
C ALA A 73 -1.65 -5.51 -9.51
N THR A 74 -2.27 -6.27 -8.61
CA THR A 74 -3.72 -6.51 -8.59
C THR A 74 -4.25 -6.26 -7.19
N VAL A 75 -5.32 -5.46 -7.10
CA VAL A 75 -6.07 -5.23 -5.87
C VAL A 75 -7.49 -5.74 -6.07
N LEU A 76 -7.87 -6.73 -5.28
CA LEU A 76 -9.23 -7.26 -5.20
C LEU A 76 -9.83 -6.81 -3.87
N TYR A 77 -10.90 -6.03 -3.93
CA TYR A 77 -11.71 -5.68 -2.77
C TYR A 77 -13.05 -6.41 -2.87
N GLU A 78 -13.39 -7.16 -1.83
CA GLU A 78 -14.64 -7.89 -1.74
C GLU A 78 -15.43 -7.40 -0.52
N GLU A 79 -16.72 -7.15 -0.73
CA GLU A 79 -17.63 -6.73 0.33
C GLU A 79 -18.83 -7.68 0.37
N ASP A 80 -18.97 -8.36 1.50
CA ASP A 80 -20.05 -9.31 1.76
C ASP A 80 -21.22 -8.59 2.44
N ILE A 81 -22.36 -8.58 1.75
CA ILE A 81 -23.55 -7.85 2.13
C ILE A 81 -24.56 -8.86 2.70
N PRO A 82 -25.08 -8.65 3.93
CA PRO A 82 -26.06 -9.56 4.49
C PRO A 82 -27.29 -9.70 3.59
N ASN A 83 -27.68 -10.95 3.34
CA ASN A 83 -28.78 -11.39 2.46
C ASN A 83 -28.49 -11.42 0.95
N GLU A 84 -27.25 -11.19 0.51
CA GLU A 84 -26.83 -11.51 -0.86
C GLU A 84 -26.16 -12.89 -0.94
N VAL A 85 -26.25 -13.54 -2.10
CA VAL A 85 -25.72 -14.89 -2.33
C VAL A 85 -24.22 -14.87 -2.65
N GLN A 86 -23.70 -13.73 -3.11
CA GLN A 86 -22.29 -13.54 -3.48
C GLN A 86 -21.80 -12.16 -3.09
N ALA A 87 -20.57 -12.06 -2.57
CA ALA A 87 -19.94 -10.79 -2.26
C ALA A 87 -19.74 -9.92 -3.52
N GLY A 88 -20.00 -8.61 -3.39
CA GLY A 88 -19.65 -7.65 -4.43
C GLY A 88 -18.14 -7.48 -4.51
N SER A 89 -17.56 -7.47 -5.72
CA SER A 89 -16.12 -7.34 -5.91
C SER A 89 -15.75 -6.12 -6.75
N LEU A 90 -14.72 -5.39 -6.31
CA LEU A 90 -14.04 -4.33 -7.05
C LEU A 90 -12.61 -4.78 -7.36
N ARG A 91 -12.21 -4.73 -8.64
CA ARG A 91 -10.90 -5.20 -9.10
C ARG A 91 -10.15 -4.06 -9.76
N PHE A 92 -8.91 -3.89 -9.34
CA PHE A 92 -7.92 -3.04 -10.02
C PHE A 92 -6.81 -3.97 -10.51
N GLU A 93 -6.66 -4.05 -11.83
CA GLU A 93 -5.73 -4.93 -12.52
C GLU A 93 -4.68 -4.10 -13.27
N ASN A 94 -3.56 -4.74 -13.64
CA ASN A 94 -2.44 -4.06 -14.30
C ASN A 94 -2.02 -2.74 -13.61
N LEU A 95 -2.10 -2.72 -12.28
CA LEU A 95 -1.86 -1.52 -11.49
C LEU A 95 -0.37 -1.20 -11.50
N ASP A 96 -0.03 -0.04 -12.05
CA ASP A 96 1.29 0.55 -11.93
C ASP A 96 1.18 1.79 -11.04
N ALA A 97 2.10 1.94 -10.08
CA ALA A 97 2.12 3.09 -9.19
C ALA A 97 3.54 3.56 -8.89
N SER A 98 3.66 4.87 -8.68
CA SER A 98 4.86 5.50 -8.13
C SER A 98 4.52 6.23 -6.85
N ILE A 99 5.26 5.92 -5.78
CA ILE A 99 5.17 6.59 -4.49
C ILE A 99 6.50 7.28 -4.25
N SER A 100 6.46 8.58 -3.99
CA SER A 100 7.66 9.36 -3.64
C SER A 100 7.56 9.88 -2.21
N ASN A 101 8.71 10.06 -1.57
CA ASN A 101 8.84 10.68 -0.24
C ASN A 101 8.12 9.92 0.87
N PHE A 102 8.20 8.58 0.84
CA PHE A 102 7.60 7.73 1.85
C PHE A 102 8.48 7.72 3.10
N SER A 103 8.12 8.51 4.12
CA SER A 103 8.92 8.65 5.32
C SER A 103 8.08 8.94 6.56
N ASN A 104 8.58 8.50 7.72
CA ASN A 104 8.05 8.88 9.03
C ASN A 104 9.04 9.69 9.88
N LEU A 105 10.07 10.24 9.25
CA LEU A 105 10.99 11.20 9.88
C LEU A 105 10.37 12.59 9.89
N ALA A 106 10.40 13.24 11.05
CA ALA A 106 9.89 14.60 11.23
C ALA A 106 10.69 15.67 10.45
N ILE A 107 11.88 15.32 9.94
CA ILE A 107 12.78 16.22 9.20
C ILE A 107 12.44 16.25 7.70
N ASN A 108 11.74 15.23 7.16
CA ASN A 108 11.30 15.27 5.78
C ASN A 108 10.16 16.29 5.64
N GLN A 109 10.48 17.42 5.00
CA GLN A 109 9.52 18.47 4.68
C GLN A 109 8.75 18.20 3.38
N GLU A 110 9.11 17.14 2.67
CA GLU A 110 8.44 16.76 1.43
C GLU A 110 7.17 15.96 1.70
N ASN A 111 6.12 16.29 0.96
CA ASN A 111 4.85 15.57 1.03
C ASN A 111 4.99 14.19 0.38
N LEU A 112 4.32 13.19 0.97
CA LEU A 112 4.08 11.90 0.34
C LEU A 112 3.28 12.12 -0.95
N ILE A 113 3.82 11.67 -2.08
CA ILE A 113 3.16 11.74 -3.40
C ILE A 113 2.86 10.33 -3.85
N ILE A 114 1.62 10.08 -4.25
CA ILE A 114 1.17 8.80 -4.80
C ILE A 114 0.53 9.09 -6.16
N GLN A 115 1.03 8.43 -7.19
CA GLN A 115 0.47 8.41 -8.52
C GLN A 115 0.27 6.95 -8.92
N LEU A 116 -0.85 6.64 -9.54
CA LEU A 116 -1.16 5.29 -9.96
C LEU A 116 -2.00 5.33 -11.23
N LYS A 117 -1.98 4.20 -11.94
CA LYS A 117 -2.89 3.88 -13.02
C LYS A 117 -3.28 2.41 -12.90
N ALA A 118 -4.51 2.05 -13.27
CA ALA A 118 -4.98 0.67 -13.24
C ALA A 118 -6.17 0.45 -14.19
N ASP A 119 -6.39 -0.82 -14.52
CA ASP A 119 -7.61 -1.28 -15.16
C ASP A 119 -8.65 -1.61 -14.09
N LEU A 120 -9.70 -0.81 -14.00
CA LEU A 120 -10.87 -1.05 -13.18
C LEU A 120 -11.77 -2.11 -13.83
N MET A 121 -12.03 -3.20 -13.12
CA MET A 121 -12.90 -4.30 -13.56
C MET A 121 -12.51 -4.86 -14.94
N GLY A 122 -11.20 -4.96 -15.19
CA GLY A 122 -10.59 -5.60 -16.36
C GLY A 122 -10.41 -4.72 -17.60
N ALA A 123 -11.09 -3.56 -17.70
CA ALA A 123 -10.96 -2.70 -18.89
C ALA A 123 -11.25 -1.20 -18.65
N GLY A 124 -11.79 -0.81 -17.50
CA GLY A 124 -12.05 0.59 -17.20
C GLY A 124 -10.77 1.33 -16.86
N ASP A 125 -10.58 2.54 -17.37
CA ASP A 125 -9.39 3.33 -17.07
C ASP A 125 -9.51 4.01 -15.69
N PHE A 126 -8.48 3.87 -14.84
CA PHE A 126 -8.42 4.47 -13.51
C PHE A 126 -7.04 5.12 -13.28
N ASN A 127 -7.00 6.46 -13.32
CA ASN A 127 -5.79 7.28 -13.23
C ASN A 127 -5.97 8.47 -12.28
#